data_AF-A0A7S1UZ15-F1
#
_entry.id   AF-A0A7S1UZ15-F1
#
_cell.length_a   1.000
_cell.length_b   1.000
_cell.length_c   1.000
_cell.angle_alpha   90.00
_cell.angle_beta   90.00
_cell.angle_gamma   90.00
#
_symmetry.space_group_name_H-M   'P 1'
#
loop_
_entity.id
_entity.type
_entity.pdbx_description
1 polymer ?
#
loop_
_entity_poly.entity_id
_entity_poly.type
_entity_poly.pdbx_seq_one_letter_code
_entity_poly.pdbx_strand_id
1 'polypeptide(L)'
;HYDNEGSDEGQFVEVAAPYGSDVSGLALDFYEADGTIYQSKSMTEFAEGETASGLTFWSLQLDSMLNGPNGIALVNEAAVASTRNFDDSEVVIEFISYGGTILATEGHASGFTSIDIGVQEMT
;
A
#
# COMPACT_ATOMS: atom_id res chain seq x y z
N HIS A 1 -13.14 -12.47 -4.59
CA HIS A 1 -12.20 -13.62 -4.45
C HIS A 1 -12.88 -14.92 -4.91
N TYR A 2 -12.75 -15.46 -6.13
CA TYR A 2 -12.18 -15.03 -7.42
C TYR A 2 -12.95 -15.81 -8.50
N ASP A 3 -13.45 -15.09 -9.52
CA ASP A 3 -14.60 -15.44 -10.38
C ASP A 3 -15.97 -15.38 -9.68
N ASN A 4 -16.37 -14.17 -9.31
CA ASN A 4 -17.79 -13.86 -9.24
C ASN A 4 -18.09 -12.97 -10.44
N GLU A 5 -18.99 -13.38 -11.33
CA GLU A 5 -19.69 -12.42 -12.19
C GLU A 5 -20.37 -11.38 -11.29
N GLY A 6 -19.74 -10.21 -11.11
CA GLY A 6 -20.18 -9.17 -10.18
C GLY A 6 -19.05 -8.22 -9.79
N SER A 7 -19.36 -7.18 -9.01
CA SER A 7 -18.35 -6.33 -8.35
C SER A 7 -17.59 -7.15 -7.33
N ASP A 8 -16.26 -7.07 -7.32
CA ASP A 8 -15.41 -7.82 -6.39
C ASP A 8 -15.80 -7.57 -4.92
N GLU A 9 -16.10 -8.65 -4.19
CA GLU A 9 -16.44 -8.60 -2.77
C GLU A 9 -15.24 -9.04 -1.91
N GLY A 10 -15.06 -8.36 -0.77
CA GLY A 10 -14.06 -8.73 0.24
C GLY A 10 -12.63 -8.31 -0.08
N GLN A 11 -12.44 -7.28 -0.91
CA GLN A 11 -11.12 -6.68 -1.13
C GLN A 11 -10.71 -5.91 0.13
N PHE A 12 -9.53 -6.23 0.65
CA PHE A 12 -8.95 -5.53 1.79
C PHE A 12 -7.44 -5.49 1.67
N VAL A 13 -6.85 -4.53 2.38
CA VAL A 13 -5.41 -4.46 2.61
C VAL A 13 -5.15 -4.67 4.09
N GLU A 14 -4.05 -5.36 4.39
CA GLU A 14 -3.57 -5.56 5.76
C GLU A 14 -2.12 -5.10 5.85
N VAL A 15 -1.81 -4.35 6.90
CA VAL A 15 -0.47 -3.90 7.24
C VAL A 15 -0.10 -4.53 8.58
N ALA A 16 1.05 -5.18 8.63
CA ALA A 16 1.61 -5.73 9.86
C ALA A 16 2.80 -4.88 10.32
N ALA A 17 2.79 -4.44 11.58
CA ALA A 17 3.92 -3.73 12.17
C ALA A 17 4.29 -4.32 13.54
N PRO A 18 5.55 -4.18 13.99
CA PRO A 18 5.96 -4.59 15.32
C PRO A 18 5.03 -4.03 16.40
N TYR A 19 4.71 -4.85 17.41
CA TYR A 19 3.86 -4.44 18.53
C TYR A 19 4.39 -3.14 19.17
N GLY A 20 3.49 -2.15 19.32
CA GLY A 20 3.80 -0.83 19.87
C GLY A 20 4.37 0.17 18.86
N SER A 21 4.39 -0.15 17.57
CA SER A 21 4.73 0.81 16.51
C SER A 21 3.69 1.93 16.46
N ASP A 22 4.15 3.16 16.31
CA ASP A 22 3.27 4.28 15.97
C ASP A 22 3.08 4.33 14.45
N VAL A 23 1.88 3.97 14.01
CA VAL A 23 1.51 3.98 12.58
C VAL A 23 0.79 5.26 12.18
N SER A 24 0.58 6.22 13.08
CA SER A 24 -0.25 7.41 12.81
C SER A 24 0.31 8.34 11.73
N GLY A 25 1.63 8.28 11.49
CA GLY A 25 2.31 9.03 10.42
C GLY A 25 2.44 8.28 9.10
N LEU A 26 1.86 7.08 8.99
CA LEU A 26 1.98 6.22 7.80
C LEU A 26 0.73 6.31 6.92
N ALA A 27 0.92 6.04 5.63
CA ALA A 27 -0.15 5.95 4.63
C ALA A 27 0.14 4.83 3.60
N LEU A 28 -0.91 4.41 2.89
CA LEU A 28 -0.79 3.62 1.68
C LEU A 28 -1.13 4.49 0.46
N ASP A 29 -0.21 4.54 -0.50
CA ASP A 29 -0.44 5.08 -1.85
C ASP A 29 -0.70 3.92 -2.82
N PHE A 30 -1.83 3.96 -3.53
CA PHE A 30 -2.22 2.94 -4.48
C PHE A 30 -1.98 3.42 -5.91
N TYR A 31 -1.28 2.60 -6.69
CA TYR A 31 -0.76 2.94 -8.00
C TYR A 31 -1.46 2.15 -9.11
N GLU A 32 -1.77 2.84 -10.22
CA GLU A 32 -2.17 2.21 -11.48
C GLU A 32 -0.95 1.59 -12.19
N ALA A 33 -1.21 0.78 -13.22
CA ALA A 33 -0.17 0.14 -14.04
C ALA A 33 0.80 1.15 -14.69
N ASP A 34 0.36 2.39 -14.95
CA ASP A 34 1.18 3.46 -15.52
C ASP A 34 2.00 4.24 -14.49
N GLY A 35 1.86 3.89 -13.20
CA GLY A 35 2.59 4.49 -12.10
C GLY A 35 1.99 5.79 -11.55
N THR A 36 0.76 6.16 -11.92
CA THR A 36 0.01 7.25 -11.29
C THR A 36 -0.74 6.76 -10.04
N ILE A 37 -1.09 7.66 -9.13
CA ILE A 37 -1.83 7.36 -7.90
C ILE A 37 -3.32 7.56 -8.14
N TYR A 38 -4.13 6.53 -7.86
CA TYR A 38 -5.58 6.64 -7.95
C TYR A 38 -6.27 6.79 -6.59
N GLN A 39 -5.61 6.41 -5.50
CA GLN A 39 -6.08 6.67 -4.14
C GLN A 39 -4.94 6.60 -3.12
N SER A 40 -5.12 7.32 -2.01
CA SER A 40 -4.25 7.24 -0.84
C SER A 40 -5.10 7.04 0.42
N LYS A 41 -4.60 6.25 1.36
CA LYS A 41 -5.27 5.92 2.63
C LYS A 41 -4.35 6.13 3.80
N SER A 42 -4.76 6.96 4.76
CA SER A 42 -4.02 7.11 6.00
C SER A 42 -4.18 5.86 6.85
N MET A 43 -3.12 5.43 7.56
CA MET A 43 -3.23 4.34 8.54
C MET A 43 -4.20 4.64 9.68
N THR A 44 -4.60 5.91 9.88
CA THR A 44 -5.67 6.29 10.82
C THR A 44 -7.06 5.85 10.39
N GLU A 45 -7.25 5.48 9.11
CA GLU A 45 -8.50 4.89 8.60
C GLU A 45 -8.59 3.37 8.86
N PHE A 46 -7.48 2.72 9.21
CA PHE A 46 -7.41 1.26 9.35
C PHE A 46 -7.90 0.81 10.72
N ALA A 47 -8.60 -0.32 10.75
CA ALA A 47 -8.99 -0.98 11.99
C ALA A 47 -7.82 -1.78 12.55
N GLU A 48 -7.42 -1.47 13.79
CA GLU A 48 -6.48 -2.30 14.55
C GLU A 48 -7.14 -3.66 14.88
N GLY A 49 -6.43 -4.73 14.52
CA GLY A 49 -6.85 -6.11 14.67
C GLY A 49 -6.11 -6.83 15.79
N GLU A 50 -5.79 -8.10 15.56
CA GLU A 50 -5.10 -8.91 16.55
C GLU A 50 -3.61 -8.55 16.68
N THR A 51 -3.02 -8.96 17.79
CA THR A 51 -1.56 -8.95 17.98
C THR A 51 -1.10 -10.38 18.19
N ALA A 52 -0.24 -10.88 17.30
CA ALA A 52 0.29 -12.23 17.34
C ALA A 52 1.77 -12.24 16.92
N SER A 53 2.57 -13.10 17.56
CA SER A 53 3.99 -13.27 17.22
C SER A 53 4.84 -11.98 17.22
N GLY A 54 4.45 -10.99 18.03
CA GLY A 54 5.14 -9.70 18.13
C GLY A 54 4.76 -8.67 17.05
N LEU A 55 3.74 -8.95 16.24
CA LEU A 55 3.17 -8.05 15.24
C LEU A 55 1.74 -7.68 15.64
N THR A 56 1.34 -6.45 15.33
CA THR A 56 -0.04 -6.00 15.33
C THR A 56 -0.48 -5.84 13.87
N PHE A 57 -1.72 -6.19 13.56
CA PHE A 57 -2.27 -6.15 12.21
C PHE A 57 -3.31 -5.05 12.11
N TRP A 58 -3.27 -4.27 11.02
CA TRP A 58 -4.23 -3.22 10.71
C TRP A 58 -4.86 -3.51 9.36
N SER A 59 -6.19 -3.49 9.29
CA SER A 59 -6.91 -3.81 8.06
C SER A 59 -7.86 -2.70 7.64
N LEU A 60 -7.99 -2.54 6.33
CA LEU A 60 -8.97 -1.64 5.71
C LEU A 60 -9.68 -2.39 4.59
N GLN A 61 -11.01 -2.46 4.67
CA GLN A 61 -11.82 -2.90 3.53
C GLN A 61 -11.86 -1.79 2.49
N LEU A 62 -11.73 -2.18 1.23
CA LEU A 62 -11.77 -1.27 0.09
C LEU A 62 -13.06 -1.51 -0.70
N ASP A 63 -13.71 -0.42 -1.09
CA ASP A 63 -14.92 -0.47 -1.92
C ASP A 63 -14.61 -1.02 -3.31
N SER A 64 -13.41 -0.74 -3.82
CA SER A 64 -12.84 -1.40 -4.99
C SER A 64 -11.32 -1.25 -5.05
N MET A 65 -10.65 -2.30 -5.50
CA MET A 65 -9.29 -2.29 -6.05
C MET A 65 -9.38 -2.48 -7.56
N LEU A 66 -8.42 -1.90 -8.29
CA LEU A 66 -8.38 -2.05 -9.73
C LEU A 66 -7.93 -3.47 -10.11
N ASN A 67 -8.54 -4.01 -11.17
CA ASN A 67 -8.13 -5.27 -11.77
C ASN A 67 -6.92 -5.04 -12.70
N GLY A 68 -6.01 -6.01 -12.79
CA GLY A 68 -4.77 -5.89 -13.57
C GLY A 68 -3.56 -5.41 -12.74
N PRO A 69 -2.46 -4.95 -13.39
CA PRO A 69 -1.26 -4.59 -12.67
C PRO A 69 -1.46 -3.34 -11.84
N ASN A 70 -1.36 -3.45 -10.51
CA ASN A 70 -1.48 -2.31 -9.61
C ASN A 70 -0.49 -2.43 -8.46
N GLY A 71 -0.14 -1.30 -7.88
CA GLY A 71 0.89 -1.16 -6.87
C GLY A 71 0.33 -0.61 -5.57
N ILE A 72 0.98 -0.94 -4.46
CA ILE A 72 0.65 -0.43 -3.13
C ILE A 72 1.97 -0.08 -2.45
N ALA A 73 2.16 1.20 -2.15
CA ALA A 73 3.31 1.67 -1.39
C ALA A 73 2.91 2.04 0.04
N LEU A 74 3.57 1.44 1.03
CA LEU A 74 3.53 1.90 2.41
C LEU A 74 4.57 3.01 2.59
N VAL A 75 4.11 4.17 3.03
CA VAL A 75 4.93 5.39 3.10
C VAL A 75 4.81 6.07 4.46
N ASN A 76 5.90 6.72 4.89
CA ASN A 76 5.96 7.52 6.10
C ASN A 76 5.79 9.01 5.75
N GLU A 77 4.53 9.47 5.67
CA GLU A 77 4.22 10.88 5.37
C GLU A 77 4.76 11.84 6.42
N ALA A 78 4.85 11.41 7.69
CA ALA A 78 5.41 12.24 8.76
C ALA A 78 6.91 12.55 8.54
N ALA A 79 7.63 11.71 7.79
CA ALA A 79 9.03 11.91 7.44
C ALA A 79 9.20 13.14 6.50
N VAL A 80 8.27 13.30 5.55
CA VAL A 80 8.26 14.36 4.52
C VAL A 80 8.23 15.77 5.12
N ALA A 81 7.67 15.94 6.32
CA ALA A 81 7.57 17.23 7.00
C ALA A 81 8.90 17.74 7.60
N SER A 82 9.95 16.91 7.70
CA SER A 82 11.23 17.32 8.29
C SER A 82 12.22 17.83 7.24
N THR A 83 12.29 19.15 7.11
CA THR A 83 12.98 19.90 6.05
C THR A 83 14.51 19.86 6.14
N ARG A 84 15.16 18.69 6.03
CA ARG A 84 16.61 18.58 5.88
C ARG A 84 16.96 17.40 4.96
N ASN A 85 17.32 17.70 3.72
CA ASN A 85 17.96 16.76 2.76
C ASN A 85 17.42 15.33 2.86
N PHE A 86 16.17 15.13 2.43
CA PHE A 86 15.54 13.82 2.47
C PHE A 86 16.24 12.86 1.49
N ASP A 87 16.63 11.71 1.99
CA ASP A 87 16.78 10.53 1.15
C ASP A 87 15.36 9.98 0.97
N ASP A 88 14.84 9.97 -0.26
CA ASP A 88 13.46 9.50 -0.54
C ASP A 88 13.25 8.04 -0.07
N SER A 89 14.34 7.28 0.16
CA SER A 89 14.28 5.94 0.76
C SER A 89 13.86 5.92 2.23
N GLU A 90 13.84 7.06 2.93
CA GLU A 90 13.30 7.16 4.29
C GLU A 90 11.77 7.38 4.30
N VAL A 91 11.17 7.70 3.14
CA VAL A 91 9.72 7.87 2.99
C VAL A 91 9.06 6.56 2.59
N VAL A 92 9.63 5.81 1.64
CA VAL A 92 9.05 4.55 1.15
C VAL A 92 9.50 3.38 2.01
N ILE A 93 8.58 2.80 2.77
CA ILE A 93 8.85 1.65 3.63
C ILE A 93 8.79 0.35 2.82
N GLU A 94 7.75 0.20 2.01
CA GLU A 94 7.54 -0.97 1.15
C GLU A 94 6.79 -0.53 -0.11
N PHE A 95 7.14 -1.09 -1.26
CA PHE A 95 6.37 -0.92 -2.49
C PHE A 95 6.23 -2.26 -3.21
N ILE A 96 5.01 -2.80 -3.20
CA ILE A 96 4.68 -4.08 -3.83
C ILE A 96 3.68 -3.88 -4.95
N SER A 97 3.61 -4.84 -5.86
CA SER A 97 2.60 -4.89 -6.92
C SER A 97 2.17 -6.31 -7.21
N TYR A 98 1.04 -6.44 -7.90
CA TYR A 98 0.57 -7.69 -8.50
C TYR A 98 0.40 -7.49 -10.00
N GLY A 99 0.48 -8.55 -10.80
CA GLY A 99 0.38 -8.47 -12.27
C GLY A 99 1.61 -7.91 -12.98
N GLY A 100 2.76 -7.86 -12.30
CA GLY A 100 4.03 -7.29 -12.81
C GLY A 100 4.54 -6.12 -11.98
N THR A 101 5.71 -5.59 -12.32
CA THR A 101 6.34 -4.45 -11.63
C THR A 101 5.84 -3.11 -12.15
N ILE A 102 5.74 -2.10 -11.28
CA ILE A 102 5.32 -0.73 -11.58
C ILE A 102 6.44 0.23 -11.21
N LEU A 103 6.71 1.20 -12.10
CA LEU A 103 7.55 2.35 -11.79
C LEU A 103 6.62 3.50 -11.39
N ALA A 104 6.65 3.91 -10.12
CA ALA A 104 5.85 5.03 -9.68
C ALA A 104 6.35 6.33 -10.33
N THR A 105 5.41 7.13 -10.82
CA THR A 105 5.68 8.39 -11.53
C THR A 105 5.35 9.61 -10.68
N GLU A 106 4.57 9.44 -9.61
CA GLU A 106 4.18 10.50 -8.68
C GLU A 106 4.02 10.01 -7.23
N GLY A 107 3.71 10.96 -6.35
CA GLY A 107 3.62 10.76 -4.91
C GLY A 107 4.95 10.37 -4.27
N HIS A 108 4.85 9.77 -3.08
CA HIS A 108 6.01 9.51 -2.22
C HIS A 108 6.93 8.43 -2.77
N ALA A 109 6.41 7.50 -3.58
CA ALA A 109 7.22 6.49 -4.24
C ALA A 109 7.70 6.90 -5.65
N SER A 110 7.55 8.16 -6.08
CA SER A 110 7.98 8.59 -7.41
C SER A 110 9.46 8.23 -7.66
N GLY A 111 9.72 7.52 -8.76
CA GLY A 111 11.05 7.01 -9.13
C GLY A 111 11.41 5.63 -8.54
N PHE A 112 10.62 5.09 -7.61
CA PHE A 112 10.79 3.73 -7.10
C PHE A 112 10.08 2.70 -7.98
N THR A 113 10.69 1.53 -8.12
CA THR A 113 10.07 0.36 -8.78
C THR A 113 9.56 -0.60 -7.73
N SER A 114 8.32 -1.06 -7.88
CA SER A 114 7.70 -2.03 -6.98
C SER A 114 8.34 -3.42 -7.10
N ILE A 115 8.12 -4.24 -6.07
CA ILE A 115 8.41 -5.68 -6.09
C ILE A 115 7.12 -6.42 -6.45
N ASP A 116 7.13 -7.15 -7.57
CA ASP A 116 6.01 -8.02 -7.96
C ASP A 116 5.89 -9.22 -7.01
N ILE A 117 4.72 -9.39 -6.40
CA ILE A 117 4.44 -10.50 -5.49
C ILE A 117 4.05 -11.79 -6.23
N GLY A 118 3.96 -11.75 -7.57
CA GLY A 118 3.81 -12.92 -8.43
C GLY A 118 2.40 -13.49 -8.47
N VAL A 119 1.40 -12.69 -8.10
CA VAL A 119 -0.02 -13.03 -8.27
C VAL A 119 -0.64 -12.13 -9.32
N GLN A 120 -1.64 -12.63 -10.03
CA GLN A 120 -2.38 -11.84 -11.02
C GLN A 120 -3.84 -12.28 -10.99
N GLU A 121 -4.75 -11.31 -10.98
CA GLU A 121 -6.15 -11.55 -11.26
C GLU A 121 -6.36 -11.54 -12.78
N MET A 122 -6.75 -12.69 -13.33
CA MET A 122 -7.04 -12.84 -14.76
C MET A 122 -8.52 -12.52 -14.97
N THR A 123 -8.80 -11.57 -15.85
CA THR A 123 -10.15 -11.19 -16.28
C THR A 123 -10.87 -12.29 -17.02
#